data_AF-A0A2E7D621-F1
#
_entry.id   AF-A0A2E7D621-F1
#
_cell.length_a   1.000
_cell.length_b   1.000
_cell.length_c   1.000
_cell.angle_alpha   90.00
_cell.angle_beta   90.00
_cell.angle_gamma   90.00
#
_symmetry.space_group_name_H-M   'P 1'
#
loop_
_entity.id
_entity.type
_entity.pdbx_description
1 polymer ?
#
loop_
_entity_poly.entity_id
_entity_poly.type
_entity_poly.pdbx_seq_one_letter_code
_entity_poly.pdbx_strand_id
1 'polypeptide(L)'
;MDSRMKKINFATAVLFVFVATSSADDFVPKNTQKPGESPLPPAESLRSLTVPKGFTVTLAASEPDVRQPIAIAFDDRGRLWVAESYSYNGSKFTDEHNDRILIFEDTDGDGVLNERRVFCDGLTHLTGLQIGFGGAWITAPPHLAFIPDRDGNDRPDGEPIVHLDGWSLKAEHNSVNGLTWGPDGWLYGRHGIKQPSRVGRPGSSDDERVDLSCCIWRFHPTRHVFEVVVDGTINPWGLDFDDHGHG
;
A
#
# COMPACT_ATOMS: atom_id res chain seq x y z
N MET A 1 1.50 -12.49 -52.67
CA MET A 1 0.58 -13.18 -51.74
C MET A 1 0.97 -12.72 -50.35
N ASP A 2 0.35 -11.63 -49.89
CA ASP A 2 0.69 -10.87 -48.69
C ASP A 2 0.10 -11.58 -47.46
N SER A 3 0.93 -12.24 -46.65
CA SER A 3 0.52 -12.93 -45.42
C SER A 3 0.87 -12.05 -44.22
N ARG A 4 -0.02 -11.12 -43.89
CA ARG A 4 -0.01 -10.40 -42.62
C ARG A 4 -0.56 -11.31 -41.53
N MET A 5 0.34 -11.98 -40.80
CA MET A 5 0.02 -12.58 -39.51
C MET A 5 -0.40 -11.49 -38.53
N LYS A 6 -1.68 -11.51 -38.14
CA LYS A 6 -2.19 -10.72 -37.02
C LYS A 6 -1.55 -11.26 -35.73
N LYS A 7 -0.74 -10.43 -35.06
CA LYS A 7 -0.34 -10.68 -33.67
C LYS A 7 -1.60 -10.61 -32.81
N ILE A 8 -1.98 -11.73 -32.23
CA ILE A 8 -3.05 -11.83 -31.23
C ILE A 8 -2.40 -11.47 -29.90
N ASN A 9 -2.68 -10.27 -29.38
CA ASN A 9 -2.31 -9.90 -28.02
C ASN A 9 -3.21 -10.67 -27.06
N PHE A 10 -2.67 -11.65 -26.35
CA PHE A 10 -3.30 -12.21 -25.16
C PHE A 10 -3.05 -11.23 -24.01
N ALA A 11 -4.05 -10.40 -23.71
CA ALA A 11 -4.12 -9.74 -22.42
C ALA A 11 -4.55 -10.80 -21.39
N THR A 12 -3.61 -11.30 -20.60
CA THR A 12 -3.92 -12.14 -19.45
C THR A 12 -4.60 -11.26 -18.41
N ALA A 13 -5.92 -11.20 -18.44
CA ALA A 13 -6.70 -10.64 -17.34
C ALA A 13 -6.59 -11.62 -16.16
N VAL A 14 -5.84 -11.23 -15.12
CA VAL A 14 -5.91 -11.92 -13.83
C VAL A 14 -7.24 -11.50 -13.20
N LEU A 15 -8.16 -12.46 -13.13
CA LEU A 15 -9.47 -12.28 -12.53
C LEU A 15 -9.30 -12.28 -11.01
N PHE A 16 -9.40 -11.12 -10.37
CA PHE A 16 -9.72 -11.06 -8.95
C PHE A 16 -11.17 -11.52 -8.80
N VAL A 17 -11.37 -12.71 -8.23
CA VAL A 17 -12.70 -13.22 -7.97
C VAL A 17 -13.19 -12.54 -6.69
N PHE A 18 -14.13 -11.60 -6.81
CA PHE A 18 -15.00 -11.23 -5.69
C PHE A 18 -15.84 -12.45 -5.33
N VAL A 19 -15.31 -13.30 -4.44
CA VAL A 19 -16.14 -14.25 -3.69
C VAL A 19 -17.04 -13.39 -2.82
N ALA A 20 -18.35 -13.65 -2.82
CA ALA A 20 -19.28 -13.02 -1.89
C ALA A 20 -18.86 -13.42 -0.46
N THR A 21 -18.02 -12.59 0.17
CA THR A 21 -17.46 -12.79 1.49
C THR A 21 -18.32 -12.09 2.53
N SER A 22 -18.26 -12.60 3.77
CA SER A 22 -18.59 -11.82 4.96
C SER A 22 -18.03 -10.40 4.85
N SER A 23 -18.74 -9.41 5.41
CA SER A 23 -18.27 -8.02 5.41
C SER A 23 -16.83 -7.97 5.92
N ALA A 24 -15.95 -7.13 5.35
CA ALA A 24 -14.61 -6.93 5.94
C ALA A 24 -14.67 -6.64 7.44
N ASP A 25 -15.77 -6.04 7.93
CA ASP A 25 -15.99 -5.77 9.35
C ASP A 25 -16.23 -7.03 10.20
N ASP A 26 -16.63 -8.15 9.60
CA ASP A 26 -16.82 -9.44 10.28
C ASP A 26 -15.48 -10.17 10.52
N PHE A 27 -14.40 -9.75 9.83
CA PHE A 27 -13.09 -10.36 10.01
C PHE A 27 -12.49 -9.98 11.38
N VAL A 28 -12.16 -11.01 12.15
CA VAL A 28 -11.46 -10.87 13.44
C VAL A 28 -10.04 -11.42 13.27
N PRO A 29 -9.01 -10.55 13.24
CA PRO A 29 -7.63 -10.99 13.11
C PRO A 29 -7.23 -11.79 14.34
N LYS A 30 -6.33 -12.73 14.11
CA LYS A 30 -5.75 -13.54 15.17
C LYS A 30 -4.90 -12.66 16.09
N ASN A 31 -5.24 -12.64 17.38
CA ASN A 31 -4.35 -12.05 18.39
C ASN A 31 -3.07 -12.91 18.49
N THR A 32 -1.92 -12.30 18.19
CA THR A 32 -0.60 -12.95 18.21
C THR A 32 0.15 -12.76 19.53
N GLN A 33 -0.42 -12.03 20.50
CA GLN A 33 0.16 -11.89 21.83
C GLN A 33 0.17 -13.21 22.59
N LYS A 34 1.07 -13.33 23.57
CA LYS A 34 1.12 -14.54 24.40
C LYS A 34 -0.12 -14.60 25.30
N PRO A 35 -0.62 -15.81 25.64
CA PRO A 35 -1.72 -15.94 26.58
C PRO A 35 -1.45 -15.21 27.91
N GLY A 36 -2.38 -14.36 28.33
CA GLY A 36 -2.26 -13.56 29.56
C GLY A 36 -1.57 -12.20 29.37
N GLU A 37 -1.00 -11.91 28.20
CA GLU A 37 -0.64 -10.55 27.82
C GLU A 37 -1.90 -9.78 27.43
N SER A 38 -1.99 -8.53 27.87
CA SER A 38 -3.04 -7.61 27.46
C SER A 38 -2.36 -6.27 27.23
N PRO A 39 -2.43 -5.71 26.00
CA PRO A 39 -1.86 -4.40 25.76
C PRO A 39 -2.65 -3.37 26.57
N LEU A 40 -2.00 -2.24 26.88
CA LEU A 40 -2.69 -1.16 27.57
C LEU A 40 -3.89 -0.68 26.72
N PRO A 41 -5.06 -0.44 27.34
CA PRO A 41 -6.18 0.20 26.65
C PRO A 41 -5.73 1.50 25.96
N PRO A 42 -6.33 1.92 24.84
CA PRO A 42 -5.88 3.08 24.06
C PRO A 42 -5.69 4.36 24.89
N ALA A 43 -6.63 4.66 25.78
CA ALA A 43 -6.55 5.83 26.67
C ALA A 43 -5.40 5.75 27.70
N GLU A 44 -5.05 4.55 28.16
CA GLU A 44 -3.92 4.34 29.08
C GLU A 44 -2.58 4.38 28.32
N SER A 45 -2.53 3.78 27.13
CA SER A 45 -1.39 3.90 26.21
C SER A 45 -1.06 5.36 25.92
N LEU A 46 -2.07 6.19 25.59
CA LEU A 46 -1.89 7.62 25.35
C LEU A 46 -1.29 8.36 26.56
N ARG A 47 -1.77 8.06 27.77
CA ARG A 47 -1.27 8.66 29.02
C ARG A 47 0.17 8.27 29.34
N SER A 48 0.66 7.15 28.80
CA SER A 48 2.04 6.68 28.99
C SER A 48 3.06 7.38 28.09
N LEU A 49 2.61 8.09 27.04
CA LEU A 49 3.49 8.77 26.10
C LEU A 49 4.08 10.04 26.72
N THR A 50 5.37 10.27 26.47
CA THR A 50 6.05 11.53 26.81
C THR A 50 6.47 12.19 25.52
N VAL A 51 6.14 13.47 25.35
CA VAL A 51 6.51 14.25 24.16
C VAL A 51 7.30 15.51 24.52
N PRO A 52 8.12 16.04 23.59
CA PRO A 52 8.85 17.28 23.81
C PRO A 52 7.93 18.46 24.13
N LYS A 53 8.46 19.47 24.82
CA LYS A 53 7.73 20.71 25.13
C LYS A 53 7.20 21.34 23.83
N GLY A 54 5.92 21.69 23.81
CA GLY A 54 5.24 22.30 22.66
C GLY A 54 4.51 21.31 21.76
N PHE A 55 4.62 20.00 22.00
CA PHE A 55 3.89 18.96 21.29
C PHE A 55 2.73 18.43 22.13
N THR A 56 1.71 17.90 21.46
CA THR A 56 0.57 17.20 22.06
C THR A 56 0.29 15.95 21.22
N VAL A 57 -0.23 14.90 21.85
CA VAL A 57 -0.67 13.68 21.18
C VAL A 57 -2.14 13.49 21.48
N THR A 58 -2.92 13.16 20.45
CA THR A 58 -4.33 12.82 20.54
C THR A 58 -4.52 11.41 19.99
N LEU A 59 -5.46 10.66 20.56
CA LEU A 59 -5.84 9.36 20.02
C LEU A 59 -6.70 9.57 18.77
N ALA A 60 -6.16 9.27 17.59
CA ALA A 60 -6.87 9.42 16.33
C ALA A 60 -7.78 8.24 16.00
N ALA A 61 -7.28 7.01 16.16
CA ALA A 61 -8.03 5.75 15.97
C ALA A 61 -7.38 4.63 16.81
N SER A 62 -8.15 3.60 17.15
CA SER A 62 -7.66 2.41 17.88
C SER A 62 -8.40 1.15 17.46
N GLU A 63 -8.00 0.00 18.00
CA GLU A 63 -8.79 -1.21 17.91
C GLU A 63 -10.19 -1.01 18.56
N PRO A 64 -11.26 -1.59 17.98
CA PRO A 64 -11.28 -2.48 16.82
C PRO A 64 -11.32 -1.78 15.46
N ASP A 65 -11.37 -0.45 15.41
CA ASP A 65 -11.59 0.33 14.19
C ASP A 65 -10.42 0.27 13.21
N VAL A 66 -9.19 0.21 13.74
CA VAL A 66 -7.94 -0.01 12.99
C VAL A 66 -7.09 -1.09 13.66
N ARG A 67 -6.51 -2.00 12.88
CA ARG A 67 -5.72 -3.18 13.29
C ARG A 67 -4.68 -3.50 12.19
N GLN A 68 -3.44 -3.81 12.60
CA GLN A 68 -2.30 -4.08 11.70
C GLN A 68 -2.09 -3.06 10.55
N PRO A 69 -2.04 -1.74 10.84
CA PRO A 69 -1.71 -0.75 9.81
C PRO A 69 -0.28 -0.96 9.29
N ILE A 70 -0.11 -1.00 7.96
CA ILE A 70 1.21 -1.14 7.30
C ILE A 70 1.64 0.12 6.56
N ALA A 71 0.68 0.93 6.11
CA ALA A 71 0.91 2.20 5.46
C ALA A 71 -0.26 3.15 5.70
N ILE A 72 0.03 4.45 5.71
CA ILE A 72 -0.97 5.51 5.80
C ILE A 72 -0.70 6.57 4.75
N ALA A 73 -1.76 7.27 4.34
CA ALA A 73 -1.68 8.42 3.45
C ALA A 73 -2.78 9.42 3.81
N PHE A 74 -2.59 10.70 3.47
CA PHE A 74 -3.63 11.71 3.56
C PHE A 74 -4.08 12.09 2.16
N ASP A 75 -5.39 12.26 1.96
CA ASP A 75 -5.92 12.84 0.73
C ASP A 75 -6.01 14.37 0.81
N ASP A 76 -6.41 14.99 -0.30
CA ASP A 76 -6.56 16.44 -0.44
C ASP A 76 -7.72 17.03 0.40
N ARG A 77 -8.57 16.17 0.96
CA ARG A 77 -9.63 16.51 1.91
C ARG A 77 -9.16 16.42 3.37
N GLY A 78 -7.92 16.00 3.61
CA GLY A 78 -7.36 15.83 4.95
C GLY A 78 -7.79 14.54 5.65
N ARG A 79 -8.38 13.58 4.93
CA ARG A 79 -8.79 12.30 5.48
C ARG A 79 -7.60 11.36 5.58
N LEU A 80 -7.57 10.53 6.62
CA LEU A 80 -6.54 9.52 6.82
C LEU A 80 -6.95 8.22 6.13
N TRP A 81 -6.13 7.77 5.19
CA TRP A 81 -6.27 6.48 4.55
C TRP A 81 -5.29 5.49 5.20
N VAL A 82 -5.75 4.29 5.51
CA VAL A 82 -4.96 3.26 6.21
C VAL A 82 -5.00 1.95 5.44
N ALA A 83 -3.84 1.40 5.10
CA ALA A 83 -3.70 0.04 4.61
C ALA A 83 -3.51 -0.92 5.78
N GLU A 84 -4.37 -1.92 5.89
CA GLU A 84 -4.25 -3.00 6.86
C GLU A 84 -3.75 -4.28 6.17
N SER A 85 -2.68 -4.87 6.73
CA SER A 85 -2.03 -6.06 6.18
C SER A 85 -2.21 -7.27 7.10
N TYR A 86 -3.34 -7.94 6.95
CA TYR A 86 -3.69 -9.17 7.65
C TYR A 86 -3.07 -10.41 7.01
N SER A 87 -2.73 -10.35 5.73
CA SER A 87 -1.96 -11.35 5.01
C SER A 87 -0.53 -11.49 5.56
N TYR A 88 -0.03 -10.50 6.31
CA TYR A 88 1.26 -10.60 7.01
C TYR A 88 1.11 -11.16 8.43
N ASN A 89 1.60 -12.37 8.65
CA ASN A 89 1.47 -13.06 9.95
C ASN A 89 2.60 -12.75 10.96
N GLY A 90 3.44 -11.74 10.69
CA GLY A 90 4.61 -11.39 11.50
C GLY A 90 5.91 -12.07 11.07
N SER A 91 5.85 -13.02 10.13
CA SER A 91 7.04 -13.69 9.57
C SER A 91 7.03 -13.61 8.05
N LYS A 92 5.96 -14.10 7.42
CA LYS A 92 5.77 -14.15 5.97
C LYS A 92 4.35 -13.74 5.59
N PHE A 93 4.17 -13.48 4.31
CA PHE A 93 2.84 -13.31 3.74
C PHE A 93 2.12 -14.65 3.56
N THR A 94 0.81 -14.64 3.72
CA THR A 94 -0.13 -15.70 3.37
C THR A 94 -0.97 -15.25 2.17
N ASP A 95 -1.49 -16.19 1.39
CA ASP A 95 -2.39 -15.87 0.28
C ASP A 95 -3.84 -15.61 0.76
N GLU A 96 -4.01 -15.18 2.02
CA GLU A 96 -5.32 -14.79 2.54
C GLU A 96 -5.71 -13.42 2.01
N HIS A 97 -6.98 -13.27 1.66
CA HIS A 97 -7.55 -12.08 1.02
C HIS A 97 -8.29 -11.21 2.04
N ASN A 98 -7.64 -10.92 3.17
CA ASN A 98 -8.24 -10.15 4.25
C ASN A 98 -7.71 -8.70 4.31
N ASP A 99 -6.69 -8.35 3.53
CA ASP A 99 -6.14 -6.98 3.53
C ASP A 99 -7.18 -6.00 3.01
N ARG A 100 -7.12 -4.77 3.54
CA ARG A 100 -8.09 -3.74 3.21
C ARG A 100 -7.52 -2.35 3.36
N ILE A 101 -8.22 -1.39 2.76
CA ILE A 101 -7.95 0.04 2.83
C ILE A 101 -9.13 0.69 3.54
N LEU A 102 -8.84 1.41 4.61
CA LEU A 102 -9.80 2.19 5.39
C LEU A 102 -9.65 3.67 5.08
N ILE A 103 -10.75 4.42 5.20
CA ILE A 103 -10.78 5.88 5.19
C ILE A 103 -11.31 6.33 6.54
N PHE A 104 -10.61 7.28 7.13
CA PHE A 104 -10.97 7.92 8.38
C PHE A 104 -11.11 9.43 8.17
N GLU A 105 -12.20 10.01 8.66
CA GLU A 105 -12.50 11.43 8.52
C GLU A 105 -12.81 12.01 9.91
N ASP A 106 -12.27 13.20 10.17
CA ASP A 106 -12.67 14.05 11.29
C ASP A 106 -13.79 14.96 10.80
N THR A 107 -15.01 14.70 11.24
CA THR A 107 -16.21 15.40 10.76
C THR A 107 -16.57 16.64 11.58
N ASP A 108 -15.91 16.88 12.71
CA ASP A 108 -16.19 18.03 13.60
C ASP A 108 -14.97 18.94 13.88
N GLY A 109 -13.79 18.54 13.42
CA GLY A 109 -12.56 19.33 13.46
C GLY A 109 -11.85 19.30 14.81
N ASP A 110 -12.16 18.35 15.68
CA ASP A 110 -11.55 18.22 17.01
C ASP A 110 -10.23 17.42 17.02
N GLY A 111 -9.83 16.88 15.87
CA GLY A 111 -8.63 16.06 15.68
C GLY A 111 -8.82 14.58 15.99
N VAL A 112 -10.05 14.13 16.28
CA VAL A 112 -10.43 12.73 16.44
C VAL A 112 -11.10 12.24 15.16
N LEU A 113 -10.65 11.10 14.65
CA LEU A 113 -11.21 10.53 13.43
C LEU A 113 -12.47 9.74 13.78
N ASN A 114 -13.62 10.39 13.65
CA ASN A 114 -14.90 9.91 14.16
C ASN A 114 -15.78 9.21 13.11
N GLU A 115 -15.42 9.28 11.82
CA GLU A 115 -16.02 8.47 10.76
C GLU A 115 -15.01 7.48 10.18
N ARG A 116 -15.44 6.23 9.97
CA ARG A 116 -14.65 5.15 9.35
C ARG A 116 -15.43 4.52 8.20
N ARG A 117 -14.75 4.30 7.07
CA ARG A 117 -15.26 3.57 5.91
C ARG A 117 -14.25 2.53 5.44
N VAL A 118 -14.72 1.41 4.91
CA VAL A 118 -13.89 0.48 4.14
C VAL A 118 -13.95 0.93 2.69
N PHE A 119 -12.82 1.36 2.14
CA PHE A 119 -12.71 1.71 0.72
C PHE A 119 -12.65 0.45 -0.14
N CYS A 120 -11.67 -0.41 0.13
CA CYS A 120 -11.45 -1.64 -0.63
C CYS A 120 -11.03 -2.76 0.32
N ASP A 121 -11.61 -3.96 0.15
CA ASP A 121 -11.27 -5.18 0.87
C ASP A 121 -10.96 -6.32 -0.12
N GLY A 122 -10.69 -7.52 0.39
CA GLY A 122 -10.35 -8.67 -0.44
C GLY A 122 -8.92 -8.61 -1.01
N LEU A 123 -8.11 -7.65 -0.57
CA LEU A 123 -6.73 -7.49 -1.01
C LEU A 123 -5.83 -8.55 -0.32
N THR A 124 -4.63 -8.71 -0.85
CA THR A 124 -3.59 -9.55 -0.26
C THR A 124 -2.21 -8.94 -0.49
N HIS A 125 -1.27 -9.27 0.38
CA HIS A 125 0.11 -8.81 0.36
C HIS A 125 0.26 -7.29 0.37
N LEU A 126 -0.68 -6.54 0.94
CA LEU A 126 -0.64 -5.09 0.94
C LEU A 126 0.57 -4.59 1.75
N THR A 127 1.38 -3.71 1.16
CA THR A 127 2.67 -3.24 1.71
C THR A 127 2.87 -1.73 1.61
N GLY A 128 2.05 -1.05 0.82
CA GLY A 128 2.17 0.38 0.56
C GLY A 128 0.88 0.95 0.03
N LEU A 129 0.65 2.22 0.34
CA LEU A 129 -0.54 2.98 -0.01
C LEU A 129 -0.13 4.41 -0.29
N GLN A 130 -0.68 5.01 -1.35
CA GLN A 130 -0.61 6.45 -1.58
C GLN A 130 -1.83 6.92 -2.36
N ILE A 131 -2.38 8.09 -2.04
CA ILE A 131 -3.57 8.66 -2.68
C ILE A 131 -3.16 9.65 -3.76
N GLY A 132 -3.81 9.60 -4.92
CA GLY A 132 -3.57 10.55 -6.00
C GLY A 132 -4.12 10.06 -7.33
N PHE A 133 -4.24 10.95 -8.30
CA PHE A 133 -4.79 10.64 -9.64
C PHE A 133 -6.23 10.08 -9.61
N GLY A 134 -7.03 10.47 -8.62
CA GLY A 134 -8.43 10.04 -8.49
C GLY A 134 -8.60 8.60 -8.02
N GLY A 135 -7.78 8.17 -7.05
CA GLY A 135 -7.84 6.83 -6.47
C GLY A 135 -6.65 6.53 -5.56
N ALA A 136 -6.46 5.23 -5.29
CA ALA A 136 -5.41 4.72 -4.41
C ALA A 136 -4.37 3.91 -5.20
N TRP A 137 -3.10 4.29 -5.07
CA TRP A 137 -1.96 3.50 -5.51
C TRP A 137 -1.54 2.55 -4.40
N ILE A 138 -1.31 1.28 -4.75
CA ILE A 138 -0.90 0.25 -3.80
C ILE A 138 0.31 -0.53 -4.29
N THR A 139 1.18 -0.89 -3.36
CA THR A 139 2.10 -2.01 -3.56
C THR A 139 1.53 -3.24 -2.88
N ALA A 140 1.31 -4.28 -3.68
CA ALA A 140 0.80 -5.57 -3.26
C ALA A 140 1.54 -6.63 -4.09
N PRO A 141 2.73 -7.09 -3.64
CA PRO A 141 3.56 -8.04 -4.39
C PRO A 141 2.72 -9.18 -4.98
N PRO A 142 2.86 -9.45 -6.28
CA PRO A 142 3.96 -9.01 -7.14
C PRO A 142 3.71 -7.68 -7.87
N HIS A 143 2.73 -6.87 -7.47
CA HIS A 143 2.21 -5.74 -8.24
C HIS A 143 2.42 -4.35 -7.62
N LEU A 144 2.55 -3.35 -8.51
CA LEU A 144 2.12 -1.97 -8.29
C LEU A 144 0.79 -1.81 -9.02
N ALA A 145 -0.27 -1.46 -8.29
CA ALA A 145 -1.62 -1.32 -8.85
C ALA A 145 -2.26 0.01 -8.46
N PHE A 146 -3.26 0.42 -9.23
CA PHE A 146 -4.09 1.60 -9.00
C PHE A 146 -5.55 1.20 -8.87
N ILE A 147 -6.20 1.59 -7.79
CA ILE A 147 -7.63 1.39 -7.53
C ILE A 147 -8.35 2.71 -7.80
N PRO A 148 -9.12 2.81 -8.91
CA PRO A 148 -9.79 4.06 -9.28
C PRO A 148 -10.99 4.37 -8.38
N ASP A 149 -11.18 5.66 -8.08
CA ASP A 149 -12.39 6.26 -7.48
C ASP A 149 -12.62 7.61 -8.18
N ARG A 150 -13.05 7.52 -9.45
CA ARG A 150 -13.15 8.69 -10.35
C ARG A 150 -14.41 9.50 -10.09
N ASP A 151 -15.44 8.88 -9.53
CA ASP A 151 -16.67 9.57 -9.14
C ASP A 151 -16.62 10.14 -7.71
N GLY A 152 -15.57 9.80 -6.94
CA GLY A 152 -15.30 10.34 -5.61
C GLY A 152 -16.31 9.86 -4.56
N ASN A 153 -16.87 8.67 -4.76
CA ASN A 153 -17.89 8.10 -3.88
C ASN A 153 -17.30 7.25 -2.74
N ASP A 154 -15.96 7.22 -2.62
CA ASP A 154 -15.21 6.42 -1.66
C ASP A 154 -15.41 4.91 -1.83
N ARG A 155 -15.59 4.45 -3.07
CA ARG A 155 -15.64 3.04 -3.46
C ARG A 155 -14.86 2.83 -4.76
N PRO A 156 -14.18 1.68 -4.91
CA PRO A 156 -13.53 1.33 -6.16
C PRO A 156 -14.51 1.35 -7.34
N ASP A 157 -14.14 2.02 -8.42
CA ASP A 157 -14.90 1.98 -9.68
C ASP A 157 -14.82 0.60 -10.37
N GLY A 158 -13.89 -0.25 -9.92
CA GLY A 158 -13.66 -1.58 -10.46
C GLY A 158 -12.39 -2.22 -9.91
N GLU A 159 -11.91 -3.26 -10.62
CA GLU A 159 -10.73 -4.01 -10.23
C GLU A 159 -9.44 -3.16 -10.23
N PRO A 160 -8.48 -3.46 -9.34
CA PRO A 160 -7.17 -2.83 -9.35
C PRO A 160 -6.47 -2.95 -10.71
N ILE A 161 -6.02 -1.82 -11.25
CA ILE A 161 -5.29 -1.74 -12.52
C ILE A 161 -3.81 -1.95 -12.24
N VAL A 162 -3.24 -3.07 -12.69
CA VAL A 162 -1.81 -3.35 -12.53
C VAL A 162 -0.99 -2.51 -13.51
N HIS A 163 -0.11 -1.67 -12.97
CA HIS A 163 0.81 -0.84 -13.76
C HIS A 163 2.19 -1.47 -13.92
N LEU A 164 2.67 -2.16 -12.87
CA LEU A 164 3.92 -2.91 -12.90
C LEU A 164 3.75 -4.24 -12.17
N ASP A 165 4.49 -5.25 -12.60
CA ASP A 165 4.56 -6.56 -11.97
C ASP A 165 6.02 -7.06 -11.82
N GLY A 166 6.21 -8.14 -11.06
CA GLY A 166 7.51 -8.83 -10.96
C GLY A 166 8.27 -8.64 -9.64
N TRP A 167 7.64 -8.03 -8.63
CA TRP A 167 8.18 -8.06 -7.27
C TRP A 167 8.10 -9.46 -6.67
N SER A 168 9.16 -9.87 -5.98
CA SER A 168 9.25 -11.21 -5.40
C SER A 168 8.27 -11.40 -4.23
N LEU A 169 7.45 -12.45 -4.31
CA LEU A 169 6.59 -12.92 -3.22
C LEU A 169 7.36 -13.52 -2.03
N LYS A 170 8.67 -13.76 -2.20
CA LYS A 170 9.52 -14.41 -1.20
C LYS A 170 10.32 -13.42 -0.35
N ALA A 171 10.11 -12.11 -0.54
CA ALA A 171 10.88 -11.05 0.12
C ALA A 171 10.48 -10.81 1.59
N GLU A 172 9.34 -11.36 2.05
CA GLU A 172 8.83 -11.19 3.43
C GLU A 172 8.85 -9.71 3.86
N HIS A 173 9.34 -9.38 5.07
CA HIS A 173 9.44 -8.01 5.59
C HIS A 173 10.49 -7.11 4.91
N ASN A 174 11.11 -7.53 3.81
CA ASN A 174 11.99 -6.69 2.98
C ASN A 174 11.42 -6.52 1.57
N SER A 175 10.10 -6.66 1.43
CA SER A 175 9.40 -6.50 0.16
C SER A 175 9.34 -5.03 -0.29
N VAL A 176 8.80 -4.83 -1.49
CA VAL A 176 8.44 -3.49 -1.95
C VAL A 176 7.50 -2.83 -0.95
N ASN A 177 7.73 -1.56 -0.67
CA ASN A 177 6.97 -0.83 0.32
C ASN A 177 7.03 0.68 0.06
N GLY A 178 6.22 1.40 0.84
CA GLY A 178 6.47 2.80 1.10
C GLY A 178 6.31 3.66 -0.16
N LEU A 179 5.08 3.82 -0.60
CA LEU A 179 4.79 4.73 -1.69
C LEU A 179 4.84 6.18 -1.18
N THR A 180 5.45 7.08 -1.94
CA THR A 180 5.39 8.52 -1.66
C THR A 180 5.45 9.33 -2.95
N TRP A 181 4.78 10.49 -3.00
CA TRP A 181 4.89 11.39 -4.14
C TRP A 181 6.16 12.24 -4.01
N GLY A 182 6.95 12.29 -5.06
CA GLY A 182 8.00 13.30 -5.20
C GLY A 182 7.43 14.65 -5.62
N PRO A 183 8.13 15.76 -5.33
CA PRO A 183 7.73 17.10 -5.78
C PRO A 183 7.74 17.24 -7.31
N ASP A 184 8.37 16.30 -8.01
CA ASP A 184 8.41 16.19 -9.47
C ASP A 184 7.21 15.42 -10.07
N GLY A 185 6.27 14.98 -9.23
CA GLY A 185 5.06 14.26 -9.64
C GLY A 185 5.27 12.78 -9.94
N TRP A 186 6.44 12.21 -9.63
CA TRP A 186 6.67 10.77 -9.72
C TRP A 186 6.24 10.05 -8.43
N LEU A 187 5.78 8.82 -8.57
CA LEU A 187 5.51 7.93 -7.45
C LEU A 187 6.80 7.18 -7.11
N TYR A 188 7.33 7.40 -5.91
CA TYR A 188 8.51 6.72 -5.41
C TYR A 188 8.14 5.52 -4.56
N GLY A 189 8.98 4.49 -4.60
CA GLY A 189 8.88 3.34 -3.71
C GLY A 189 10.23 2.71 -3.41
N ARG A 190 10.22 1.77 -2.48
CA ARG A 190 11.42 1.16 -1.90
C ARG A 190 11.44 -0.34 -2.16
N HIS A 191 12.61 -0.96 -2.06
CA HIS A 191 12.77 -2.40 -2.13
C HIS A 191 13.98 -2.87 -1.30
N GLY A 192 13.81 -3.96 -0.54
CA GLY A 192 14.82 -4.45 0.41
C GLY A 192 15.59 -5.69 -0.05
N ILE A 193 16.52 -6.13 0.80
CA ILE A 193 17.60 -7.07 0.43
C ILE A 193 17.20 -8.53 0.23
N LYS A 194 16.11 -9.01 0.85
CA LYS A 194 15.89 -10.47 1.02
C LYS A 194 15.80 -11.24 -0.30
N GLN A 195 15.16 -10.65 -1.30
CA GLN A 195 14.96 -11.30 -2.60
C GLN A 195 15.02 -10.25 -3.70
N PRO A 196 15.94 -10.37 -4.67
CA PRO A 196 15.92 -9.51 -5.85
C PRO A 196 14.60 -9.69 -6.62
N SER A 197 14.21 -8.66 -7.36
CA SER A 197 13.00 -8.63 -8.17
C SER A 197 13.30 -8.21 -9.60
N ARG A 198 12.42 -8.56 -10.53
CA ARG A 198 12.55 -8.24 -11.96
C ARG A 198 11.29 -7.56 -12.43
N VAL A 199 11.26 -6.23 -12.33
CA VAL A 199 10.04 -5.45 -12.46
C VAL A 199 9.88 -4.91 -13.87
N GLY A 200 8.66 -4.99 -14.39
CA GLY A 200 8.31 -4.48 -15.71
C GLY A 200 6.82 -4.19 -15.79
N ARG A 201 6.36 -3.77 -16.96
CA ARG A 201 4.92 -3.67 -17.23
C ARG A 201 4.34 -5.07 -17.39
N PRO A 202 3.04 -5.27 -17.12
CA PRO A 202 2.37 -6.52 -17.44
C PRO A 202 2.61 -6.93 -18.89
N GLY A 203 3.08 -8.16 -19.08
CA GLY A 203 3.41 -8.72 -20.41
C GLY A 203 4.78 -8.34 -20.98
N SER A 204 5.61 -7.56 -20.27
CA SER A 204 7.00 -7.32 -20.66
C SER A 204 7.80 -8.63 -20.73
N SER A 205 8.67 -8.74 -21.74
CA SER A 205 9.61 -9.85 -21.86
C SER A 205 10.68 -9.79 -20.77
N ASP A 206 11.40 -10.89 -20.56
CA ASP A 206 12.43 -10.95 -19.53
C ASP A 206 13.53 -9.90 -19.74
N ASP A 207 13.93 -9.60 -20.97
CA ASP A 207 14.96 -8.60 -21.29
C ASP A 207 14.52 -7.14 -21.11
N GLU A 208 13.20 -6.88 -21.04
CA GLU A 208 12.64 -5.56 -20.79
C GLU A 208 12.48 -5.24 -19.29
N ARG A 209 12.65 -6.24 -18.42
CA ARG A 209 12.48 -6.10 -16.97
C ARG A 209 13.73 -5.52 -16.32
N VAL A 210 13.50 -4.65 -15.35
CA VAL A 210 14.55 -4.02 -14.54
C VAL A 210 14.81 -4.89 -13.32
N ASP A 211 16.05 -5.38 -13.19
CA ASP A 211 16.52 -6.03 -11.98
C ASP A 211 16.69 -5.01 -10.87
N LEU A 212 16.16 -5.31 -9.68
CA LEU A 212 16.28 -4.42 -8.54
C LEU A 212 16.39 -5.18 -7.21
N SER A 213 17.18 -4.60 -6.32
CA SER A 213 17.42 -5.03 -4.95
C SER A 213 17.99 -3.84 -4.18
N CYS A 214 17.64 -3.68 -2.91
CA CYS A 214 18.25 -2.67 -2.04
C CYS A 214 18.20 -1.25 -2.62
N CYS A 215 17.04 -0.82 -3.12
CA CYS A 215 16.94 0.38 -3.94
C CYS A 215 15.76 1.29 -3.61
N ILE A 216 15.84 2.51 -4.13
CA ILE A 216 14.72 3.42 -4.33
C ILE A 216 14.41 3.44 -5.82
N TRP A 217 13.14 3.27 -6.16
CA TRP A 217 12.64 3.31 -7.53
C TRP A 217 11.56 4.38 -7.65
N ARG A 218 11.26 4.78 -8.89
CA ARG A 218 10.14 5.68 -9.19
C ARG A 218 9.36 5.23 -10.42
N PHE A 219 8.08 5.56 -10.43
CA PHE A 219 7.14 5.32 -11.52
C PHE A 219 6.40 6.60 -11.90
N HIS A 220 6.34 6.91 -13.18
CA HIS A 220 5.61 8.07 -13.66
C HIS A 220 4.17 7.68 -14.02
N PRO A 221 3.14 8.19 -13.34
CA PRO A 221 1.76 7.71 -13.47
C PRO A 221 1.13 7.95 -14.85
N THR A 222 1.55 8.99 -15.58
CA THR A 222 1.02 9.28 -16.95
C THR A 222 1.93 8.86 -18.10
N ARG A 223 3.26 8.92 -17.93
CA ARG A 223 4.24 8.46 -18.94
C ARG A 223 4.52 6.96 -18.86
N HIS A 224 4.14 6.34 -17.74
CA HIS A 224 4.33 4.93 -17.42
C HIS A 224 5.81 4.50 -17.45
N VAL A 225 6.72 5.41 -17.09
CA VAL A 225 8.16 5.15 -17.04
C VAL A 225 8.53 4.62 -15.66
N PHE A 226 9.35 3.58 -15.59
CA PHE A 226 9.84 2.98 -14.36
C PHE A 226 11.37 3.04 -14.32
N GLU A 227 11.94 3.51 -13.21
CA GLU A 227 13.37 3.72 -13.05
C GLU A 227 13.82 3.35 -11.63
N VAL A 228 15.01 2.74 -11.52
CA VAL A 228 15.75 2.69 -10.25
C VAL A 228 16.60 3.95 -10.17
N VAL A 229 16.49 4.70 -9.08
CA VAL A 229 17.17 6.01 -8.93
C VAL A 229 18.32 5.97 -7.94
N VAL A 230 18.29 5.06 -6.98
CA VAL A 230 19.33 4.85 -5.96
C VAL A 230 19.42 3.36 -5.66
N ASP A 231 20.64 2.83 -5.55
CA ASP A 231 20.93 1.50 -5.02
C ASP A 231 21.89 1.58 -3.82
N GLY A 232 22.11 0.45 -3.13
CA GLY A 232 23.04 0.35 -2.00
C GLY A 232 22.42 0.52 -0.61
N THR A 233 21.08 0.58 -0.53
CA THR A 233 20.36 0.52 0.75
C THR A 233 20.34 -0.93 1.31
N ILE A 234 19.59 -1.21 2.38
CA ILE A 234 19.37 -2.59 2.86
C ILE A 234 17.88 -2.90 2.92
N ASN A 235 17.13 -2.13 3.69
CA ASN A 235 15.68 -2.25 3.78
C ASN A 235 15.07 -0.87 4.06
N PRO A 236 15.06 0.03 3.06
CA PRO A 236 14.53 1.38 3.28
C PRO A 236 13.01 1.31 3.43
N TRP A 237 12.49 1.90 4.51
CA TRP A 237 11.06 1.96 4.84
C TRP A 237 10.47 3.36 4.76
N GLY A 238 11.29 4.39 4.65
CA GLY A 238 10.91 5.80 4.62
C GLY A 238 11.68 6.53 3.51
N LEU A 239 11.01 7.48 2.88
CA LEU A 239 11.57 8.50 1.99
C LEU A 239 10.71 9.74 2.18
N ASP A 240 11.35 10.87 2.42
CA ASP A 240 10.71 12.17 2.56
C ASP A 240 11.55 13.23 1.86
N PHE A 241 10.96 14.37 1.55
CA PHE A 241 11.61 15.45 0.83
C PHE A 241 11.68 16.71 1.69
N ASP A 242 12.83 17.39 1.67
CA ASP A 242 12.94 18.72 2.25
C ASP A 242 12.19 19.77 1.41
N ASP A 243 12.14 21.00 1.91
CA ASP A 243 11.49 22.15 1.26
C ASP A 243 12.20 22.60 -0.03
N HIS A 244 13.38 22.05 -0.33
CA HIS A 244 14.11 22.19 -1.58
C HIS A 244 13.90 21.00 -2.55
N GLY A 245 13.18 19.98 -2.12
CA GLY A 245 12.90 18.77 -2.88
C GLY A 245 14.03 17.73 -2.87
N HIS A 246 14.98 17.81 -1.92
CA HIS A 246 15.97 16.77 -1.71
C HIS A 246 15.42 15.68 -0.80
N GLY A 247 15.64 14.41 -1.17
CA GLY A 247 15.25 13.23 -0.39
C GLY A 247 16.35 12.19 -0.30
#